data_AF-A0A8S3VYX2-F1
#
_entry.id   AF-A0A8S3VYX2-F1
#
_cell.length_a   1.000
_cell.length_b   1.000
_cell.length_c   1.000
_cell.angle_alpha   90.00
_cell.angle_beta   90.00
_cell.angle_gamma   90.00
#
_symmetry.space_group_name_H-M   'P 1'
#
loop_
_entity.id
_entity.type
_entity.pdbx_description
1 polymer ?
#
loop_
_entity_poly.entity_id
_entity_poly.type
_entity_poly.pdbx_seq_one_letter_code
_entity_poly.pdbx_strand_id
1 'polypeptide(L)'
;MTRRQLFSDVSVIARVKTGSDHRMVRGTLNLNVKLERSRLIKSTLRPLRALIQNPETFQLELRNRFQCLEDCNAVDDMNDKLVETVHAVGAKFCKTRRRRIQKLSDHTLNLMAVRRVMKLHSSTDLTAYRQLNRQISKCMR
;
A
#
# COMPACT_ATOMS: atom_id res chain seq x y z
N MET A 1 -1.77 14.25 -27.69
CA MET A 1 -1.23 14.28 -26.31
C MET A 1 -2.26 14.91 -25.38
N THR A 2 -2.93 14.13 -24.53
CA THR A 2 -3.97 14.64 -23.63
C THR A 2 -3.34 15.23 -22.36
N ARG A 3 -3.41 16.55 -22.20
CA ARG A 3 -3.03 17.24 -20.95
C ARG A 3 -3.92 16.73 -19.82
N ARG A 4 -3.35 16.02 -18.85
CA ARG A 4 -4.06 15.60 -17.63
C ARG A 4 -4.30 16.83 -16.78
N GLN A 5 -5.50 17.39 -16.85
CA GLN A 5 -5.91 18.51 -16.01
C GLN A 5 -6.20 17.96 -14.60
N LEU A 6 -5.24 18.12 -13.68
CA LEU A 6 -5.31 17.60 -12.32
C LEU A 6 -6.28 18.41 -11.43
N PHE A 7 -6.33 19.73 -11.66
CA PHE A 7 -7.16 20.66 -10.90
C PHE A 7 -8.35 21.14 -11.72
N SER A 8 -9.52 21.20 -11.08
CA SER A 8 -10.78 21.75 -11.58
C SER A 8 -11.17 23.02 -10.81
N ASP A 9 -12.07 23.84 -11.33
CA ASP A 9 -12.55 25.07 -10.66
C ASP A 9 -11.42 25.99 -10.15
N VAL A 10 -10.55 26.42 -11.06
CA VAL A 10 -9.44 27.33 -10.74
C VAL A 10 -9.93 28.77 -10.79
N SER A 11 -9.91 29.48 -9.65
CA SER A 11 -10.39 30.86 -9.53
C SER A 11 -9.53 31.71 -8.61
N VAL A 12 -9.46 33.01 -8.87
CA VAL A 12 -8.77 33.97 -8.01
C VAL A 12 -9.72 34.47 -6.93
N ILE A 13 -9.32 34.37 -5.67
CA ILE A 13 -10.11 34.88 -4.54
C ILE A 13 -9.85 36.38 -4.39
N ALA A 14 -10.75 37.19 -4.92
CA ALA A 14 -10.57 38.65 -5.00
C ALA A 14 -10.76 39.41 -3.67
N ARG A 15 -11.47 38.83 -2.69
CA ARG A 15 -11.89 39.53 -1.46
C ARG A 15 -11.00 39.27 -0.23
N VAL A 16 -9.87 38.59 -0.41
CA VAL A 16 -8.93 38.33 0.70
C VAL A 16 -7.78 39.31 0.60
N LYS A 17 -7.64 40.18 1.61
CA LYS A 17 -6.46 41.03 1.78
C LYS A 17 -5.40 40.23 2.53
N THR A 18 -4.34 39.83 1.83
CA THR A 18 -3.20 39.07 2.39
C THR A 18 -2.12 39.99 2.97
N GLY A 19 -2.24 41.31 2.80
CA GLY A 19 -1.16 42.26 3.11
C GLY A 19 0.01 42.22 2.11
N SER A 20 -0.14 41.44 1.03
CA SER A 20 0.79 41.35 -0.10
C SER A 20 0.06 41.75 -1.39
N ASP A 21 0.84 42.15 -2.38
CA ASP A 21 0.47 42.34 -3.78
C ASP A 21 0.02 41.05 -4.50
N HIS A 22 0.26 39.88 -3.92
CA HIS A 22 -0.16 38.59 -4.45
C HIS A 22 -1.62 38.24 -4.11
N ARG A 23 -2.34 37.70 -5.11
CA ARG A 23 -3.72 37.23 -4.95
C ARG A 23 -3.78 35.73 -4.64
N MET A 24 -4.68 35.33 -3.76
CA MET A 24 -4.92 33.92 -3.45
C MET A 24 -5.68 33.25 -4.60
N VAL A 25 -5.26 32.04 -4.98
CA VAL A 25 -5.92 31.22 -6.01
C VAL A 25 -6.50 29.98 -5.35
N ARG A 26 -7.75 29.66 -5.70
CA ARG A 26 -8.44 28.43 -5.32
C ARG A 26 -8.47 27.48 -6.50
N GLY A 27 -8.23 26.21 -6.25
CA GLY A 27 -8.49 25.12 -7.19
C GLY A 27 -9.05 23.92 -6.43
N THR A 28 -9.91 23.16 -7.11
CA THR A 28 -10.52 21.93 -6.58
C THR A 28 -9.83 20.71 -7.18
N LEU A 29 -9.32 19.84 -6.30
CA LEU A 29 -8.72 18.55 -6.67
C LEU A 29 -9.55 17.42 -6.07
N ASN A 30 -10.16 16.59 -6.92
CA ASN A 30 -10.93 15.44 -6.49
C ASN A 30 -10.06 14.17 -6.47
N LEU A 31 -9.78 13.66 -5.27
CA LEU A 31 -9.00 12.43 -5.08
C LEU A 31 -9.86 11.34 -4.45
N ASN A 32 -9.96 10.18 -5.12
CA ASN A 32 -10.52 8.99 -4.50
C ASN A 32 -9.44 8.32 -3.62
N VAL A 33 -9.29 8.80 -2.40
CA VAL A 33 -8.25 8.33 -1.45
C VAL A 33 -8.39 6.82 -1.16
N LYS A 34 -9.62 6.29 -1.13
CA LYS A 34 -9.86 4.85 -0.93
C LYS A 34 -9.27 4.03 -2.09
N LEU A 35 -9.58 4.41 -3.32
CA LEU A 35 -9.07 3.76 -4.53
C LEU A 35 -7.54 3.86 -4.62
N GLU A 36 -6.99 5.05 -4.39
CA GLU A 36 -5.55 5.29 -4.44
C GLU A 36 -4.81 4.50 -3.36
N ARG A 37 -5.36 4.43 -2.14
CA ARG A 37 -4.83 3.57 -1.08
C ARG A 37 -4.85 2.09 -1.48
N SER A 38 -5.95 1.60 -2.05
CA SER A 38 -6.03 0.22 -2.53
C SER A 38 -5.03 -0.07 -3.63
N ARG A 39 -4.83 0.87 -4.56
CA ARG A 39 -3.80 0.78 -5.61
C ARG A 39 -2.39 0.73 -5.02
N LEU A 40 -2.07 1.60 -4.06
CA LEU A 40 -0.78 1.62 -3.37
C LEU A 40 -0.52 0.33 -2.59
N ILE A 41 -1.52 -0.21 -1.90
CA ILE A 41 -1.38 -1.49 -1.20
C ILE A 41 -1.11 -2.60 -2.22
N LYS A 42 -1.94 -2.73 -3.26
CA LYS A 42 -1.83 -3.77 -4.28
C LYS A 42 -0.56 -3.63 -5.13
N SER A 43 -0.10 -2.42 -5.43
CA SER A 43 1.15 -2.18 -6.16
C SER A 43 2.36 -2.62 -5.35
N THR A 44 2.31 -2.49 -4.02
CA THR A 44 3.38 -3.02 -3.17
C THR A 44 3.39 -4.55 -3.05
N LEU A 45 2.32 -5.24 -3.47
CA LEU A 45 2.26 -6.71 -3.50
C LEU A 45 2.87 -7.32 -4.76
N ARG A 46 3.02 -6.53 -5.84
CA ARG A 46 3.62 -7.01 -7.08
C ARG A 46 5.07 -6.55 -7.15
N PRO A 47 6.04 -7.41 -7.51
CA PRO A 47 7.32 -6.93 -7.97
C PRO A 47 7.07 -6.01 -9.17
N LEU A 48 7.56 -4.77 -9.09
CA LEU A 48 7.59 -3.87 -10.24
C LEU A 48 8.26 -4.62 -11.41
N ARG A 49 7.75 -4.53 -12.63
CA ARG A 49 8.34 -5.24 -13.79
C ARG A 49 9.84 -4.93 -13.95
N ALA A 50 10.26 -3.72 -13.56
CA ALA A 50 11.66 -3.29 -13.51
C ALA A 50 12.54 -4.02 -12.45
N LEU A 51 11.96 -4.84 -11.56
CA LEU A 51 12.66 -5.65 -10.57
C LEU A 51 12.92 -7.08 -11.06
N ILE A 52 12.32 -7.49 -12.18
CA ILE A 52 12.62 -8.77 -12.84
C ILE A 52 13.94 -8.60 -13.57
N GLN A 53 14.98 -9.26 -13.08
CA GLN A 53 16.25 -9.33 -13.80
C GLN A 53 16.05 -10.24 -15.01
N ASN A 54 16.38 -9.75 -16.21
CA ASN A 54 16.28 -10.49 -17.47
C ASN A 54 14.89 -11.16 -17.71
N PRO A 55 13.90 -10.39 -18.20
CA PRO A 55 12.51 -10.85 -18.32
C PRO A 55 12.35 -12.02 -19.32
N GLU A 56 13.23 -12.13 -20.31
CA GLU A 56 13.20 -13.20 -21.32
C GLU A 56 13.56 -14.55 -20.69
N THR A 57 14.63 -14.59 -19.88
CA THR A 57 15.03 -15.81 -19.16
C THR A 57 13.98 -16.22 -18.12
N PHE A 58 13.33 -15.25 -17.48
CA PHE A 58 12.23 -15.52 -16.55
C PHE A 58 11.03 -16.18 -17.24
N GLN A 59 10.65 -15.66 -18.42
CA GLN A 59 9.56 -16.23 -19.22
C GLN A 59 9.91 -17.64 -19.73
N LEU A 60 11.15 -17.85 -20.17
CA LEU A 60 11.60 -19.15 -20.65
C LEU A 60 11.57 -20.20 -19.53
N GLU A 61 12.08 -19.87 -18.34
CA GLU A 61 12.08 -20.81 -17.21
C GLU A 61 10.66 -21.12 -16.70
N LEU A 62 9.77 -20.12 -16.68
CA LEU A 62 8.35 -20.34 -16.38
C LEU A 62 7.71 -21.29 -17.40
N ARG A 63 7.91 -21.04 -18.70
CA ARG A 63 7.36 -21.87 -19.76
C ARG A 63 7.83 -23.32 -19.64
N ASN A 64 9.12 -23.53 -19.41
CA ASN A 64 9.69 -24.87 -19.24
C ASN A 64 9.08 -25.61 -18.04
N ARG A 65 8.85 -24.93 -16.92
CA ARG A 65 8.24 -25.56 -15.73
C ARG A 65 6.73 -25.77 -15.86
N PHE A 66 6.03 -24.89 -16.56
CA PHE A 66 4.61 -25.06 -16.83
C PHE A 66 4.33 -26.21 -17.79
N GLN A 67 5.27 -26.56 -18.66
CA GLN A 67 5.16 -27.77 -19.50
C GLN A 67 5.05 -29.05 -18.64
N CYS A 68 5.66 -29.07 -17.45
CA CYS A 68 5.52 -30.19 -16.51
C CYS A 68 4.16 -30.23 -15.78
N LEU A 69 3.28 -29.24 -15.98
CA LEU A 69 1.93 -29.20 -15.40
C LEU A 69 0.87 -29.81 -16.32
N GLU A 70 1.22 -30.12 -17.58
CA GLU A 70 0.30 -30.70 -18.56
C GLU A 70 -0.26 -32.07 -18.12
N ASP A 71 0.47 -32.78 -17.25
CA ASP A 71 0.08 -34.11 -16.73
C ASP A 71 -0.83 -34.07 -15.48
N CYS A 72 -1.26 -32.88 -15.02
CA CYS A 72 -2.10 -32.76 -13.82
C CYS A 72 -3.59 -32.94 -14.15
N ASN A 73 -4.19 -34.02 -13.64
CA ASN A 73 -5.59 -34.37 -13.91
C ASN A 73 -6.61 -33.65 -12.99
N ALA A 74 -6.18 -33.16 -11.83
CA ALA A 74 -7.02 -32.44 -10.88
C ALA A 74 -6.72 -30.93 -10.90
N VAL A 75 -7.79 -30.11 -10.91
CA VAL A 75 -7.70 -28.64 -11.00
C VAL A 75 -7.01 -28.05 -9.78
N ASP A 76 -7.27 -28.61 -8.59
CA ASP A 76 -6.67 -28.13 -7.34
C ASP A 76 -5.15 -28.39 -7.32
N ASP A 77 -4.73 -29.61 -7.70
CA ASP A 77 -3.31 -29.96 -7.82
C ASP A 77 -2.57 -29.09 -8.86
N MET A 78 -3.26 -28.78 -9.97
CA MET A 78 -2.72 -27.89 -11.01
C MET A 78 -2.54 -26.47 -10.47
N ASN A 79 -3.51 -25.96 -9.71
CA ASN A 79 -3.44 -24.63 -9.10
C ASN A 79 -2.31 -24.56 -8.07
N ASP A 80 -2.18 -25.56 -7.20
CA ASP A 80 -1.14 -25.60 -6.18
C ASP A 80 0.26 -25.65 -6.81
N LYS A 81 0.46 -26.50 -7.81
CA LYS A 81 1.74 -26.59 -8.54
C LYS A 81 2.03 -25.35 -9.38
N LEU A 82 1.01 -24.69 -9.92
CA LEU A 82 1.16 -23.41 -10.62
C LEU A 82 1.67 -22.34 -9.66
N VAL A 83 1.01 -22.21 -8.50
CA VAL A 83 1.41 -21.27 -7.44
C VAL A 83 2.84 -21.56 -6.98
N GLU A 84 3.16 -22.81 -6.70
CA GLU A 84 4.52 -23.25 -6.32
C GLU A 84 5.55 -22.88 -7.39
N THR A 85 5.27 -23.18 -8.66
CA THR A 85 6.16 -22.89 -9.78
C THR A 85 6.42 -21.39 -9.92
N VAL A 86 5.37 -20.57 -9.85
CA VAL A 86 5.47 -19.11 -9.94
C VAL A 86 6.30 -18.56 -8.78
N HIS A 87 6.10 -19.07 -7.56
CA HIS A 87 6.90 -18.66 -6.40
C HIS A 87 8.37 -19.07 -6.55
N ALA A 88 8.65 -20.31 -6.97
CA ALA A 88 10.00 -20.85 -7.08
C ALA A 88 10.82 -20.16 -8.20
N VAL A 89 10.22 -19.91 -9.37
CA VAL A 89 10.90 -19.13 -10.43
C VAL A 89 10.98 -17.66 -10.02
N GLY A 90 9.88 -17.10 -9.50
CA GLY A 90 9.82 -15.71 -9.07
C GLY A 90 10.91 -15.34 -8.06
N ALA A 91 11.22 -16.22 -7.11
CA ALA A 91 12.28 -16.01 -6.12
C ALA A 91 13.69 -15.86 -6.72
N LYS A 92 13.97 -16.47 -7.88
CA LYS A 92 15.27 -16.39 -8.56
C LYS A 92 15.46 -15.05 -9.28
N PHE A 93 14.41 -14.55 -9.92
CA PHE A 93 14.51 -13.40 -10.84
C PHE A 93 14.02 -12.08 -10.23
N CYS A 94 13.15 -12.13 -9.22
CA CYS A 94 12.70 -10.94 -8.52
C CYS A 94 13.66 -10.62 -7.39
N LYS A 95 14.24 -9.41 -7.38
CA LYS A 95 15.02 -8.94 -6.22
C LYS A 95 14.17 -9.06 -4.95
N THR A 96 14.77 -9.59 -3.87
CA THR A 96 14.15 -9.63 -2.54
C THR A 96 13.57 -8.26 -2.25
N ARG A 97 12.26 -8.21 -2.03
CA ARG A 97 11.55 -6.98 -1.67
C ARG A 97 12.32 -6.33 -0.52
N ARG A 98 12.83 -5.10 -0.73
CA ARG A 98 13.55 -4.37 0.33
C ARG A 98 12.74 -4.53 1.61
N ARG A 99 13.36 -5.06 2.68
CA ARG A 99 12.72 -5.15 3.99
C ARG A 99 12.14 -3.77 4.28
N ARG A 100 10.81 -3.71 4.40
CA ARG A 100 10.13 -2.45 4.69
C ARG A 100 10.69 -2.01 6.03
N ILE A 101 11.35 -0.85 6.07
CA ILE A 101 11.74 -0.24 7.34
C ILE A 101 10.43 -0.04 8.10
N GLN A 102 10.31 -0.72 9.24
CA GLN A 102 9.15 -0.60 10.10
C GLN A 102 9.17 0.82 10.64
N LYS A 103 8.19 1.64 10.22
CA LYS A 103 8.11 3.05 10.64
C LYS A 103 7.75 3.21 12.11
N LEU A 104 7.13 2.18 12.69
CA LEU A 104 6.68 2.15 14.08
C LEU A 104 7.49 1.10 14.81
N SER A 105 7.91 1.41 16.03
CA SER A 105 8.51 0.42 16.92
C SER A 105 7.50 -0.66 17.28
N ASP A 106 7.99 -1.86 17.61
CA ASP A 106 7.15 -2.96 18.10
C ASP A 106 6.35 -2.56 19.34
N HIS A 107 6.93 -1.73 20.21
CA HIS A 107 6.23 -1.12 21.34
C HIS A 107 4.96 -0.36 20.90
N THR A 108 5.08 0.49 19.88
CA THR A 108 3.94 1.28 19.36
C THR A 108 2.88 0.38 18.73
N LEU A 109 3.29 -0.69 18.04
CA LEU A 109 2.37 -1.66 17.45
C LEU A 109 1.59 -2.43 18.51
N ASN A 110 2.24 -2.80 19.61
CA ASN A 110 1.58 -3.44 20.74
C ASN A 110 0.53 -2.52 21.37
N LEU A 111 0.84 -1.23 21.58
CA LEU A 111 -0.15 -0.26 22.07
C LEU A 111 -1.36 -0.15 21.11
N MET A 112 -1.13 -0.16 19.80
CA MET A 112 -2.21 -0.15 18.81
C MET A 112 -3.05 -1.43 18.83
N ALA A 113 -2.44 -2.59 19.10
CA ALA A 113 -3.15 -3.86 19.24
C ALA A 113 -4.04 -3.84 20.49
N VAL A 114 -3.52 -3.38 21.63
CA VAL A 114 -4.29 -3.18 22.87
C VAL A 114 -5.49 -2.27 22.60
N ARG A 115 -5.29 -1.15 21.89
CA ARG A 115 -6.39 -0.23 21.54
C ARG A 115 -7.47 -0.89 20.69
N ARG A 116 -7.11 -1.85 19.84
CA ARG A 116 -8.05 -2.54 18.94
C ARG A 116 -8.96 -3.51 19.70
N VAL A 117 -8.45 -4.12 20.77
CA VAL A 117 -9.18 -5.09 21.60
C VAL A 117 -10.00 -4.38 22.69
N MET A 118 -9.61 -3.17 23.07
CA MET A 118 -10.28 -2.39 24.10
C MET A 118 -11.73 -2.07 23.70
N LYS A 119 -12.68 -2.53 24.52
CA LYS A 119 -14.09 -2.20 24.39
C LYS A 119 -14.48 -1.15 25.43
N LEU A 120 -15.23 -0.13 25.01
CA LEU A 120 -15.65 0.96 25.88
C LEU A 120 -16.96 0.59 26.57
N HIS A 121 -16.90 0.17 27.82
CA HIS A 121 -18.07 -0.28 28.57
C HIS A 121 -18.31 0.56 29.84
N SER A 122 -17.29 1.23 30.35
CA SER A 122 -17.33 2.06 31.56
C SER A 122 -16.62 3.42 31.41
N SER A 123 -16.85 4.34 32.35
CA SER A 123 -16.15 5.63 32.43
C SER A 123 -14.63 5.48 32.69
N THR A 124 -14.25 4.42 33.41
CA THR A 124 -12.85 4.03 33.63
C THR A 124 -12.20 3.62 32.30
N ASP A 125 -12.91 2.88 31.45
CA ASP A 125 -12.42 2.48 30.12
C ASP A 125 -12.19 3.69 29.21
N LEU A 126 -13.05 4.71 29.28
CA LEU A 126 -12.88 5.95 28.53
C LEU A 126 -11.60 6.68 28.93
N THR A 127 -11.28 6.70 30.23
CA THR A 127 -10.07 7.35 30.76
C THR A 127 -8.82 6.61 30.31
N ALA A 128 -8.80 5.29 30.47
CA ALA A 128 -7.71 4.44 30.02
C ALA A 128 -7.52 4.49 28.49
N TYR A 129 -8.61 4.54 27.71
CA TYR A 129 -8.57 4.68 26.26
C TYR A 129 -7.97 6.03 25.81
N ARG A 130 -8.30 7.12 26.52
CA ARG A 130 -7.69 8.45 26.27
C ARG A 130 -6.20 8.44 26.59
N GLN A 131 -5.78 7.84 27.69
CA GLN A 131 -4.37 7.71 28.04
C GLN A 131 -3.59 6.89 27.01
N LEU A 132 -4.15 5.76 26.57
CA LEU A 132 -3.57 4.91 25.53
C LEU A 132 -3.39 5.67 24.20
N ASN A 133 -4.39 6.44 23.77
CA ASN A 133 -4.26 7.26 22.57
C ASN A 133 -3.18 8.35 22.71
N ARG A 134 -3.03 8.95 23.89
CA ARG A 134 -1.94 9.90 24.15
C ARG A 134 -0.58 9.22 24.07
N GLN A 135 -0.43 8.02 24.62
CA GLN A 135 0.82 7.26 24.53
C GLN A 135 1.17 6.90 23.09
N ILE A 136 0.21 6.35 22.32
CA ILE A 136 0.41 6.07 20.89
C ILE A 136 0.82 7.34 20.14
N SER A 137 0.16 8.46 20.41
CA SER A 137 0.49 9.73 19.75
C SER A 137 1.89 10.23 20.08
N LYS A 138 2.38 10.00 21.31
CA LYS A 138 3.75 10.33 21.71
C LYS A 138 4.78 9.45 21.00
N CYS A 139 4.51 8.15 20.85
CA CYS A 139 5.43 7.21 20.18
C CYS A 139 5.45 7.35 18.64
N MET A 140 4.50 8.09 18.05
CA MET A 140 4.44 8.38 16.62
C MET A 140 4.97 9.77 16.22
N ARG A 141 5.34 10.61 17.19
CA ARG A 141 6.08 11.86 16.95
C ARG A 141 7.56 11.58 16.87
#